data_AF-A0A3D2R5L4-F1
#
_entry.id   AF-A0A3D2R5L4-F1
#
_cell.length_a   1.000
_cell.length_b   1.000
_cell.length_c   1.000
_cell.angle_alpha   90.00
_cell.angle_beta   90.00
_cell.angle_gamma   90.00
#
_symmetry.space_group_name_H-M   'P 1'
#
loop_
_entity.id
_entity.type
_entity.pdbx_description
1 polymer ?
#
loop_
_entity_poly.entity_id
_entity_poly.type
_entity_poly.pdbx_seq_one_letter_code
_entity_poly.pdbx_strand_id
1 'polypeptide(L)' 'GACVQACPTATLIEKSIIDNGIPDRSVTTTCAYCGVGCSFNAELQGDKVVRMTPNKDGGANHGHSCVKGRFAWGY' A
#
# COMPACT_ATOMS: atom_id res chain seq x y z
N GLY A 1 -0.33 2.64 -8.28
CA GLY A 1 -0.02 4.07 -8.02
C GLY A 1 1.45 4.24 -7.75
N ALA A 2 2.30 3.95 -8.73
CA ALA A 2 3.75 4.05 -8.56
C ALA A 2 4.23 5.51 -8.43
N CYS A 3 3.62 6.43 -9.18
CA CYS A 3 3.89 7.86 -9.05
C CYS A 3 3.56 8.42 -7.65
N VAL A 4 2.46 7.95 -7.04
CA VAL A 4 2.09 8.32 -5.66
C VAL A 4 3.14 7.83 -4.66
N GLN A 5 3.60 6.58 -4.79
CA GLN A 5 4.67 6.04 -3.94
C GLN A 5 6.01 6.76 -4.10
N ALA A 6 6.32 7.25 -5.31
CA ALA A 6 7.59 7.90 -5.60
C ALA A 6 7.59 9.40 -5.24
N CYS A 7 6.43 10.02 -5.01
CA CYS A 7 6.33 11.46 -4.77
C CYS A 7 6.79 11.82 -3.34
N PRO A 8 7.86 12.63 -3.18
CA PRO A 8 8.38 12.98 -1.86
C PRO A 8 7.72 14.25 -1.29
N THR A 9 7.01 15.03 -2.12
CA THR A 9 6.49 16.36 -1.79
C THR A 9 5.02 16.39 -1.42
N ALA A 10 4.39 15.21 -1.28
CA ALA A 10 2.94 15.07 -1.07
C ALA A 10 2.04 15.67 -2.17
N THR A 11 2.61 16.07 -3.32
CA THR A 11 1.83 16.51 -4.48
C THR A 11 0.93 15.39 -5.01
N LEU A 12 1.45 14.16 -5.01
CA LEU A 12 0.69 12.95 -5.25
C LEU A 12 0.64 12.16 -3.95
N ILE A 13 -0.51 12.19 -3.28
CA ILE A 13 -0.74 11.51 -2.01
C ILE A 13 -2.08 10.77 -2.03
N GLU A 14 -2.18 9.67 -1.29
CA GLU A 14 -3.42 8.92 -1.15
C GLU A 14 -4.45 9.69 -0.31
N LYS A 15 -5.70 9.73 -0.78
CA LYS A 15 -6.82 10.32 -0.04
C LYS A 15 -7.00 9.70 1.34
N SER A 16 -6.76 8.40 1.48
CA SER A 16 -6.88 7.72 2.77
C SER A 16 -5.92 8.24 3.84
N ILE A 17 -4.76 8.82 3.46
CA ILE A 17 -3.87 9.50 4.41
C ILE A 17 -4.46 10.84 4.84
N ILE A 18 -5.08 11.58 3.91
CA ILE A 18 -5.75 12.86 4.21
C ILE A 18 -6.92 12.62 5.16
N ASP A 19 -7.71 11.57 4.91
CA ASP A 19 -8.95 11.31 5.65
C ASP A 19 -8.69 10.68 7.03
N ASN A 20 -7.63 9.87 7.18
CA ASN A 20 -7.39 9.09 8.39
C ASN A 20 -6.16 9.54 9.18
N GLY A 21 -5.22 10.24 8.56
CA GLY A 21 -3.93 10.59 9.17
C GLY A 21 -2.79 9.69 8.71
N ILE A 22 -1.62 9.88 9.33
CA ILE A 22 -0.40 9.13 9.03
C ILE A 22 -0.43 7.80 9.81
N PRO A 23 -0.12 6.65 9.19
CA PRO A 23 -0.06 5.37 9.88
C PRO A 23 1.06 5.30 10.93
N ASP A 24 0.85 4.51 11.99
CA ASP A 24 1.79 4.33 13.11
C ASP A 24 2.55 3.00 13.06
N ARG A 25 2.00 2.00 12.37
CA ARG A 25 2.59 0.66 12.25
C ARG A 25 2.50 0.13 10.83
N SER A 26 3.35 -0.84 10.52
CA SER A 26 3.39 -1.52 9.23
C SER A 26 3.50 -3.03 9.42
N VAL A 27 2.71 -3.80 8.67
CA VAL A 27 2.71 -5.27 8.69
C VAL A 27 2.83 -5.80 7.27
N THR A 28 3.81 -6.66 7.02
CA THR A 28 3.99 -7.30 5.71
C THR A 28 2.91 -8.36 5.48
N THR A 29 2.27 -8.33 4.32
CA THR A 29 1.23 -9.25 3.88
C THR A 29 1.32 -9.48 2.36
N THR A 30 0.44 -10.33 1.82
CA THR A 30 0.41 -10.69 0.41
C THR A 30 -0.92 -10.30 -0.23
N CYS A 31 -0.87 -9.91 -1.50
CA CYS A 31 -2.04 -9.58 -2.30
C CYS A 31 -3.00 -10.77 -2.47
N ALA A 32 -4.28 -10.57 -2.16
CA ALA A 32 -5.32 -11.60 -2.27
C ALA A 32 -5.97 -11.72 -3.68
N TYR A 33 -5.35 -11.16 -4.73
CA TYR A 33 -5.96 -11.06 -6.06
C TYR A 33 -5.42 -12.08 -7.08
N CYS A 34 -4.50 -11.67 -7.95
CA CYS A 34 -4.24 -12.32 -9.24
C CYS A 34 -3.22 -13.47 -9.21
N GLY A 35 -2.95 -14.06 -8.05
CA GLY A 35 -2.01 -15.19 -7.91
C GLY A 35 -0.51 -14.86 -8.08
N VAL A 36 -0.15 -13.66 -8.55
CA VAL A 36 1.26 -13.21 -8.65
C VAL A 36 1.94 -13.18 -7.28
N GLY A 37 1.19 -13.01 -6.19
CA GLY A 37 1.75 -12.98 -4.83
C GLY A 37 2.54 -11.71 -4.53
N CYS A 38 2.10 -10.55 -5.05
CA CYS A 38 2.73 -9.27 -4.72
C CYS A 38 2.79 -9.07 -3.19
N SER A 39 3.98 -8.81 -2.67
CA SER A 39 4.21 -8.48 -1.26
C SER A 39 3.87 -7.01 -1.01
N PHE A 40 3.17 -6.76 0.10
CA PHE A 40 2.71 -5.44 0.52
C PHE A 40 3.02 -5.22 1.99
N ASN A 41 3.26 -3.96 2.33
CA ASN A 41 3.25 -3.45 3.69
C ASN A 41 1.88 -2.80 3.91
N ALA A 42 1.04 -3.45 4.71
CA ALA A 42 -0.20 -2.86 5.20
C ALA A 42 0.16 -1.88 6.33
N GLU A 43 -0.04 -0.60 6.09
CA GLU A 43 0.23 0.46 7.04
C GLU A 43 -1.06 0.83 7.76
N LEU A 44 -1.04 0.68 9.08
CA LEU A 44 -2.20 0.81 9.95
C LEU A 44 -2.04 1.97 10.91
N GLN A 45 -3.18 2.44 11.41
CA GLN A 45 -3.29 3.32 12.55
C GLN A 45 -4.26 2.66 13.53
N GLY A 46 -3.75 2.20 14.67
CA GLY A 46 -4.46 1.21 15.49
C GLY A 46 -4.84 -0.03 14.67
N ASP A 47 -6.14 -0.27 14.52
CA ASP A 47 -6.71 -1.42 13.78
C ASP A 47 -7.18 -1.06 12.37
N LYS A 48 -7.09 0.21 11.96
CA LYS A 48 -7.54 0.66 10.63
C LYS A 48 -6.40 0.63 9.64
N VAL A 49 -6.59 -0.04 8.50
CA VAL A 49 -5.65 0.05 7.37
C VAL A 49 -5.78 1.43 6.72
N VAL A 50 -4.71 2.22 6.78
CA VAL A 50 -4.65 3.56 6.18
C VAL A 50 -4.19 3.47 4.73
N ARG A 51 -3.16 2.66 4.45
CA ARG A 51 -2.72 2.37 3.07
C ARG A 51 -2.01 1.03 2.98
N MET A 52 -1.94 0.47 1.77
CA MET A 52 -1.02 -0.62 1.47
C MET A 52 0.05 -0.14 0.48
N THR A 53 1.32 -0.26 0.82
CA THR A 53 2.45 0.06 -0.07
C THR A 53 3.13 -1.23 -0.51
N PRO A 54 3.55 -1.39 -1.78
CA PRO A 54 4.25 -2.59 -2.20
C PRO A 54 5.60 -2.68 -1.50
N ASN A 55 5.93 -3.87 -1.01
CA ASN A 55 7.21 -4.13 -0.37
C ASN A 55 8.31 -4.27 -1.44
N LYS A 56 9.41 -3.52 -1.30
CA LYS A 56 10.56 -3.55 -2.23
C LYS A 56 11.26 -4.90 -2.22
N ASP A 57 11.22 -5.61 -1.09
CA ASP A 57 11.85 -6.92 -0.91
C ASP A 57 10.95 -8.06 -1.39
N GLY A 58 9.77 -7.75 -1.94
CA GLY A 58 8.89 -8.74 -2.56
C GLY A 58 9.51 -9.34 -3.81
N GLY A 59 9.90 -10.62 -3.77
CA GLY A 59 10.52 -11.31 -4.91
C GLY A 59 9.63 -11.37 -6.18
N ALA A 60 8.30 -11.31 -6.03
CA ALA A 60 7.39 -11.35 -7.17
C ALA A 60 7.17 -9.98 -7.83
N ASN A 61 7.22 -8.88 -7.05
CA ASN A 61 6.75 -7.57 -7.50
C ASN A 61 7.78 -6.45 -7.37
N HIS A 62 8.92 -6.68 -6.70
CA HIS A 62 10.05 -5.74 -6.56
C HIS A 62 9.62 -4.30 -6.26
N GLY A 63 8.68 -4.11 -5.32
CA GLY A 63 8.18 -2.79 -4.95
C GLY A 63 7.18 -2.15 -5.94
N HIS A 64 6.62 -2.92 -6.86
CA HIS A 64 5.56 -2.49 -7.78
C HIS A 64 4.19 -3.11 -7.46
N SER A 65 3.10 -2.47 -7.89
CA SER A 65 1.73 -2.96 -7.65
C SER A 65 0.70 -2.41 -8.63
N CYS A 66 -0.33 -3.23 -8.91
CA CYS A 66 -1.51 -2.82 -9.68
C CYS A 66 -2.58 -2.16 -8.79
N VAL A 67 -3.60 -1.58 -9.41
CA VAL A 67 -4.71 -0.88 -8.72
C VAL A 67 -5.44 -1.74 -7.68
N LYS A 68 -5.63 -3.04 -7.95
CA LYS A 68 -6.42 -3.95 -7.09
C LYS A 68 -5.78 -4.11 -5.72
N GLY A 69 -4.54 -4.59 -5.67
CA GLY A 69 -3.81 -4.72 -4.41
C GLY A 69 -3.45 -3.38 -3.77
N ARG A 70 -3.26 -2.33 -4.59
CA ARG A 70 -2.79 -1.02 -4.11
C ARG A 70 -3.86 -0.09 -3.57
N PHE A 71 -5.14 -0.34 -3.83
CA PHE A 71 -6.22 0.54 -3.38
C PHE A 71 -7.53 -0.18 -3.00
N ALA A 72 -7.77 -1.41 -3.47
CA ALA A 72 -9.04 -2.11 -3.27
C ALA A 72 -8.95 -3.16 -2.14
N TRP A 73 -8.85 -2.72 -0.89
CA TRP A 73 -8.88 -3.60 0.30
C TRP A 73 -10.08 -3.35 1.23
N GLY A 74 -11.01 -2.48 0.83
CA GLY A 74 -12.21 -2.14 1.62
C GLY A 74 -13.46 -2.92 1.23
N TYR A 75 -13.31 -4.13 0.70
CA TYR A 75 -14.42 -5.02 0.34
C TYR A 75 -14.96 -5.79 1.55
#